data_AF-A0A8B5WJM9-F1
#
_entry.id   AF-A0A8B5WJM9-F1
#
_cell.length_a   1.000
_cell.length_b   1.000
_cell.length_c   1.000
_cell.angle_alpha   90.00
_cell.angle_beta   90.00
_cell.angle_gamma   90.00
#
_symmetry.space_group_name_H-M   'P 1'
#
loop_
_entity.id
_entity.type
_entity.pdbx_description
1 polymer ?
#
loop_
_entity_poly.entity_id
_entity_poly.type
_entity_poly.pdbx_seq_one_letter_code
_entity_poly.pdbx_strand_id
1 'polypeptide(L)'
;MPLVAVAVSLDSQFQYDTGQVLGVSITDHDWRLFLGLRETARQRFAEDTLSQALAICLDENRSTVEREDALAELTRQRGHEQAALFEDHRRRTATLCLHFMLDSGLIRFEELSGFSLAVRRTISAAI
;
A
#
# COMPACT_ATOMS: atom_id res chain seq x y z
N MET A 1 18.23 -5.36 -3.47
CA MET A 1 17.87 -6.10 -2.24
C MET A 1 16.49 -6.69 -2.49
N PRO A 2 16.26 -8.01 -2.38
CA PRO A 2 15.00 -8.58 -2.85
C PRO A 2 13.90 -8.41 -1.80
N LEU A 3 12.78 -7.82 -2.23
CA LEU A 3 11.52 -7.58 -1.48
C LEU A 3 10.79 -8.86 -1.03
N VAL A 4 11.35 -10.04 -1.34
CA VAL A 4 10.72 -11.35 -1.10
C VAL A 4 10.74 -11.78 0.38
N ALA A 5 11.64 -11.22 1.20
CA ALA A 5 11.76 -11.62 2.60
C ALA A 5 10.68 -11.02 3.53
N VAL A 6 9.96 -9.98 3.10
CA VAL A 6 8.99 -9.30 3.96
C VAL A 6 7.60 -9.96 3.89
N ALA A 7 7.19 -10.47 2.72
CA ALA A 7 5.82 -10.97 2.54
C ALA A 7 5.52 -12.29 3.29
N VAL A 8 6.51 -13.16 3.47
CA VAL A 8 6.28 -14.49 4.09
C VAL A 8 6.49 -14.48 5.61
N SER A 9 7.12 -13.43 6.15
CA SER A 9 7.36 -13.31 7.60
C SER A 9 6.29 -12.48 8.35
N LEU A 10 5.24 -12.05 7.65
CA LEU A 10 4.17 -11.21 8.20
C LEU A 10 3.04 -12.00 8.88
N ASP A 11 2.94 -13.32 8.67
CA ASP A 11 1.77 -14.11 9.09
C ASP A 11 1.86 -14.69 10.52
N SER A 12 2.98 -14.54 11.22
CA SER A 12 3.11 -15.14 12.58
C SER A 12 3.81 -14.28 13.62
N GLN A 13 4.42 -13.14 13.26
CA GLN A 13 5.00 -12.21 14.24
C GLN A 13 4.21 -10.91 14.42
N PHE A 14 3.29 -10.57 13.51
CA PHE A 14 2.51 -9.33 13.58
C PHE A 14 1.21 -9.44 14.38
N GLN A 15 0.98 -10.57 15.07
CA GLN A 15 -0.28 -10.85 15.74
C GLN A 15 -0.32 -10.43 17.22
N TYR A 16 0.77 -9.89 17.80
CA TYR A 16 0.81 -9.60 19.25
C TYR A 16 1.32 -8.23 19.70
N ASP A 17 1.61 -7.26 18.82
CA ASP A 17 2.02 -5.91 19.28
C ASP A 17 1.32 -4.74 18.58
N THR A 18 0.39 -5.02 17.68
CA THR A 18 -0.39 -3.98 16.95
C THR A 18 -1.71 -3.64 17.64
N GLY A 19 -1.89 -4.09 18.89
CA GLY A 19 -3.11 -3.85 19.67
C GLY A 19 -3.19 -2.45 20.29
N GLN A 20 -2.08 -1.70 20.33
CA GLN A 20 -2.02 -0.44 21.08
C GLN A 20 -1.45 0.77 20.30
N VAL A 21 -0.94 0.60 19.07
CA VAL A 21 -0.08 1.64 18.45
C VAL A 21 -0.79 2.58 17.45
N LEU A 22 -2.02 2.32 16.99
CA LEU A 22 -2.71 3.20 16.02
C LEU A 22 -4.15 3.58 16.42
N GLY A 23 -4.47 3.56 17.72
CA GLY A 23 -5.82 3.77 18.28
C GLY A 23 -6.35 5.22 18.26
N VAL A 24 -5.99 6.03 17.28
CA VAL A 24 -6.57 7.39 17.14
C VAL A 24 -7.90 7.28 16.41
N SER A 25 -8.97 7.75 17.06
CA SER A 25 -10.28 7.89 16.43
C SER A 25 -10.19 8.92 15.30
N ILE A 26 -10.38 8.48 14.05
CA ILE A 26 -10.40 9.34 12.87
C ILE A 26 -11.69 10.16 12.88
N THR A 27 -11.53 11.48 12.77
CA THR A 27 -12.66 12.42 12.66
C THR A 27 -13.40 12.25 11.33
N ASP A 28 -14.66 12.69 11.23
CA ASP A 28 -15.38 12.66 9.94
C ASP A 28 -14.70 13.50 8.84
N HIS A 29 -13.96 14.54 9.23
CA HIS A 29 -13.13 15.31 8.31
C HIS A 29 -11.97 14.47 7.76
N ASP A 30 -11.16 13.89 8.65
CA ASP A 30 -10.02 13.05 8.28
C ASP A 30 -10.46 11.79 7.51
N TRP A 31 -11.63 11.26 7.82
CA TRP A 31 -12.21 10.13 7.09
C TRP A 31 -12.53 10.47 5.64
N ARG A 32 -13.09 11.65 5.36
CA ARG A 32 -13.35 12.09 3.99
C ARG A 32 -12.06 12.32 3.21
N LEU A 33 -11.04 12.90 3.84
CA LEU A 33 -9.72 13.06 3.24
C LEU A 33 -9.08 11.70 2.94
N PHE A 34 -9.18 10.75 3.86
CA PHE A 34 -8.72 9.39 3.66
C PHE A 34 -9.36 8.74 2.43
N LEU A 35 -10.68 8.83 2.28
CA LEU A 35 -11.37 8.23 1.13
C LEU A 35 -10.89 8.82 -0.21
N GLY A 36 -10.72 10.15 -0.29
CA GLY A 36 -10.22 10.81 -1.48
C GLY A 36 -8.76 10.45 -1.79
N LEU A 37 -7.92 10.40 -0.76
CA LEU A 37 -6.51 10.04 -0.91
C LEU A 37 -6.34 8.56 -1.27
N ARG A 38 -7.17 7.68 -0.71
CA ARG A 38 -7.21 6.25 -1.03
C ARG A 38 -7.55 6.02 -2.49
N GLU A 39 -8.53 6.74 -3.03
CA GLU A 39 -8.88 6.63 -4.46
C GLU A 39 -7.72 7.08 -5.35
N THR A 40 -7.05 8.17 -4.98
CA THR A 40 -5.87 8.66 -5.69
C THR A 40 -4.72 7.64 -5.62
N ALA A 41 -4.47 7.05 -4.45
CA ALA A 41 -3.47 6.01 -4.26
C ALA A 41 -3.81 4.74 -5.07
N ARG A 42 -5.10 4.38 -5.17
CA ARG A 42 -5.58 3.25 -5.95
C ARG A 42 -5.31 3.46 -7.45
N GLN A 43 -5.55 4.65 -7.95
CA GLN A 43 -5.25 5.02 -9.33
C GLN A 43 -3.74 4.92 -9.62
N ARG A 44 -2.89 5.49 -8.76
CA ARG A 44 -1.42 5.40 -8.91
C ARG A 44 -0.92 3.97 -8.87
N PHE A 45 -1.46 3.13 -7.99
CA PHE A 45 -1.14 1.71 -7.91
C PHE A 45 -1.48 0.98 -9.22
N ALA A 46 -2.64 1.28 -9.80
CA ALA A 46 -3.05 0.68 -11.07
C ALA A 46 -2.13 1.14 -12.23
N GLU A 47 -1.81 2.43 -12.30
CA GLU A 47 -0.89 2.99 -13.31
C GLU A 47 0.51 2.37 -13.23
N ASP A 48 1.06 2.25 -12.02
CA ASP A 48 2.36 1.61 -11.80
C ASP A 48 2.32 0.11 -12.16
N THR A 49 1.28 -0.61 -11.75
CA THR A 49 1.09 -2.03 -12.10
C THR A 49 1.04 -2.22 -13.62
N LEU A 50 0.28 -1.39 -14.34
CA LEU A 50 0.17 -1.46 -15.79
C LEU A 50 1.50 -1.11 -16.49
N SER A 51 2.22 -0.12 -15.95
CA SER A 51 3.53 0.28 -16.48
C SER A 51 4.55 -0.85 -16.35
N GLN A 52 4.58 -1.54 -15.21
CA GLN A 52 5.46 -2.70 -14.99
C GLN A 52 5.07 -3.89 -15.86
N ALA A 53 3.77 -4.18 -16.00
CA ALA A 53 3.29 -5.23 -16.90
C ALA A 53 3.73 -4.96 -18.35
N LEU A 54 3.60 -3.70 -18.80
CA LEU A 54 4.03 -3.31 -20.14
C LEU A 54 5.56 -3.47 -20.32
N ALA A 55 6.35 -3.08 -19.33
CA ALA A 55 7.80 -3.26 -19.36
C ALA A 55 8.21 -4.73 -19.48
N ILE A 56 7.51 -5.64 -18.79
CA ILE A 56 7.73 -7.10 -18.92
C ILE A 56 7.37 -7.57 -20.33
N CYS A 57 6.21 -7.17 -20.85
CA CYS A 57 5.75 -7.58 -22.18
C CYS A 57 6.73 -7.16 -23.30
N LEU A 58 7.34 -5.98 -23.15
CA LEU A 58 8.27 -5.39 -24.11
C LEU A 58 9.75 -5.77 -23.90
N ASP A 59 10.08 -6.60 -22.90
CA ASP A 59 11.46 -7.01 -22.65
C ASP A 59 11.95 -8.01 -23.71
N GLU A 60 12.60 -7.50 -24.76
CA GLU A 60 13.13 -8.28 -25.88
C GLU A 60 14.27 -9.23 -25.47
N ASN A 61 14.85 -9.07 -24.27
CA ASN A 61 15.89 -9.98 -23.77
C ASN A 61 15.30 -11.29 -23.20
N ARG A 62 13.98 -11.38 -23.06
CA ARG A 62 13.27 -12.56 -22.57
C ARG A 62 12.49 -13.23 -23.69
N SER A 63 12.48 -14.55 -23.67
CA SER A 63 11.57 -15.34 -24.50
C SER A 63 10.10 -15.03 -24.16
N THR A 64 9.18 -15.40 -25.04
CA THR A 64 7.74 -15.18 -24.81
C THR A 64 7.25 -15.88 -23.54
N VAL A 65 7.72 -17.11 -23.27
CA VAL A 65 7.34 -17.89 -22.08
C VAL A 65 7.88 -17.23 -20.80
N GLU A 66 9.14 -16.76 -20.82
CA GLU A 66 9.71 -16.05 -19.65
C GLU A 66 8.99 -14.73 -19.35
N ARG A 67 8.46 -14.05 -20.38
CA ARG A 67 7.62 -12.85 -20.20
C ARG A 67 6.25 -13.20 -19.64
N GLU A 68 5.65 -14.29 -20.12
CA GLU A 68 4.38 -14.80 -19.59
C GLU A 68 4.50 -15.16 -18.10
N ASP A 69 5.52 -15.93 -17.73
CA ASP A 69 5.77 -16.33 -16.33
C ASP A 69 6.02 -15.11 -15.43
N ALA A 70 6.83 -14.14 -15.91
CA ALA A 70 7.10 -12.92 -15.16
C ALA A 70 5.85 -12.04 -14.98
N LEU A 71 4.99 -11.97 -15.99
CA LEU A 71 3.72 -11.25 -15.91
C LEU A 71 2.74 -11.92 -14.93
N ALA A 72 2.69 -13.26 -14.94
CA ALA A 72 1.87 -14.02 -13.99
C ALA A 72 2.32 -13.77 -12.55
N GLU A 73 3.63 -13.77 -12.31
CA GLU A 73 4.19 -13.49 -10.99
C GLU A 73 3.92 -12.05 -10.54
N LEU A 74 4.10 -11.06 -11.42
CA LEU A 74 3.74 -9.68 -11.13
C LEU A 74 2.27 -9.57 -10.73
N THR A 75 1.37 -10.18 -11.51
CA THR A 75 -0.07 -10.13 -11.25
C THR A 75 -0.42 -10.73 -9.88
N ARG A 76 0.20 -11.86 -9.52
CA ARG A 76 0.02 -12.50 -8.23
C ARG A 76 0.50 -11.61 -7.09
N GLN A 77 1.71 -11.07 -7.19
CA GLN A 77 2.27 -10.16 -6.19
C GLN A 77 1.38 -8.93 -6.00
N ARG A 78 0.98 -8.28 -7.10
CA ARG A 78 0.12 -7.09 -7.06
C ARG A 78 -1.27 -7.39 -6.51
N GLY A 79 -1.80 -8.59 -6.73
CA GLY A 79 -3.04 -9.04 -6.11
C GLY A 79 -2.95 -9.05 -4.58
N HIS A 80 -1.85 -9.56 -4.01
CA HIS A 80 -1.63 -9.57 -2.57
C HIS A 80 -1.48 -8.15 -1.99
N GLU A 81 -0.69 -7.30 -2.64
CA GLU A 81 -0.51 -5.89 -2.24
C GLU A 81 -1.83 -5.12 -2.28
N GLN A 82 -2.62 -5.32 -3.35
CA GLN A 82 -3.92 -4.68 -3.50
C GLN A 82 -4.87 -5.06 -2.37
N ALA A 83 -4.93 -6.34 -2.00
CA ALA A 83 -5.77 -6.82 -0.90
C ALA A 83 -5.36 -6.17 0.42
N ALA A 84 -4.06 -6.15 0.72
CA ALA A 84 -3.54 -5.56 1.95
C ALA A 84 -3.80 -4.05 2.06
N LEU A 85 -3.70 -3.31 0.94
CA LEU A 85 -3.78 -1.85 0.93
C LEU A 85 -5.21 -1.30 0.84
N PHE A 86 -6.10 -1.97 0.11
CA PHE A 86 -7.37 -1.37 -0.32
C PHE A 86 -8.63 -2.13 0.08
N GLU A 87 -8.55 -3.40 0.51
CA GLU A 87 -9.76 -4.17 0.83
C GLU A 87 -10.31 -3.90 2.23
N ASP A 88 -9.51 -3.36 3.16
CA ASP A 88 -10.03 -2.92 4.44
C ASP A 88 -10.65 -1.51 4.36
N HIS A 89 -11.95 -1.43 4.69
CA HIS A 89 -12.77 -0.22 4.63
C HIS A 89 -13.12 0.33 6.01
N ARG A 90 -12.53 -0.21 7.09
CA ARG A 90 -12.90 0.18 8.45
C ARG A 90 -12.19 1.47 8.86
N ARG A 91 -12.92 2.40 9.48
CA ARG A 91 -12.35 3.65 10.02
C ARG A 91 -11.18 3.42 10.98
N ARG A 92 -11.22 2.34 11.76
CA ARG A 92 -10.18 2.01 12.75
C ARG A 92 -8.84 1.63 12.12
N THR A 93 -8.83 1.23 10.84
CA THR A 93 -7.61 0.81 10.13
C THR A 93 -7.13 1.85 9.13
N ALA A 94 -7.83 2.96 8.93
CA ALA A 94 -7.43 3.98 7.97
C ALA A 94 -6.06 4.62 8.26
N THR A 95 -5.69 4.82 9.53
CA THR A 95 -4.34 5.31 9.87
C THR A 95 -3.25 4.32 9.48
N LEU A 96 -3.52 3.02 9.65
CA LEU A 96 -2.63 1.94 9.22
C LEU A 96 -2.53 1.89 7.69
N CYS A 97 -3.65 2.00 6.99
CA CYS A 97 -3.68 2.08 5.52
C CYS A 97 -2.88 3.29 5.01
N LEU A 98 -3.00 4.46 5.63
CA LEU A 98 -2.22 5.65 5.27
C LEU A 98 -0.72 5.43 5.45
N HIS A 99 -0.32 4.78 6.54
CA HIS A 99 1.07 4.43 6.77
C HIS A 99 1.61 3.51 5.67
N PHE A 100 0.89 2.43 5.33
CA PHE A 100 1.32 1.53 4.25
C PHE A 100 1.32 2.19 2.87
N MET A 101 0.36 3.08 2.56
CA MET A 101 0.36 3.84 1.31
C MET A 101 1.58 4.78 1.22
N LEU A 102 2.03 5.32 2.35
CA LEU A 102 3.20 6.18 2.41
C LEU A 102 4.50 5.37 2.26
N ASP A 103 4.62 4.25 2.97
CA ASP A 103 5.78 3.34 2.89
C ASP A 103 5.95 2.74 1.48
N SER A 104 4.83 2.38 0.83
CA SER A 104 4.82 1.93 -0.57
C SER A 104 4.98 3.06 -1.60
N GLY A 105 5.12 4.32 -1.16
CA GLY A 105 5.30 5.47 -2.04
C GLY A 105 4.09 5.85 -2.90
N LEU A 106 2.92 5.26 -2.64
CA LEU A 106 1.67 5.57 -3.35
C LEU A 106 1.16 6.97 -3.02
N ILE A 107 1.50 7.47 -1.84
CA ILE A 107 1.24 8.84 -1.40
C ILE A 107 2.53 9.44 -0.82
N ARG A 108 2.59 10.76 -0.77
CA ARG A 108 3.70 11.51 -0.20
C ARG A 108 3.28 12.18 1.11
N PHE A 109 4.25 12.48 1.97
CA PHE A 109 3.99 13.06 3.29
C PHE A 109 3.27 14.41 3.19
N GLU A 110 3.56 15.20 2.16
CA GLU A 110 2.91 16.50 1.92
C GLU A 110 1.40 16.35 1.65
N GLU A 111 0.97 15.22 1.11
CA GLU A 111 -0.45 14.92 0.85
C GLU A 111 -1.23 14.65 2.15
N LEU A 112 -0.52 14.45 3.28
CA LEU A 112 -1.10 14.35 4.61
C LEU A 112 -1.35 15.72 5.28
N SER A 113 -0.93 16.82 4.66
CA SER A 113 -1.06 18.18 5.22
C SER A 113 -2.50 18.62 5.56
N GLY A 114 -3.51 18.05 4.91
CA GLY A 114 -4.91 18.31 5.22
C GLY A 114 -5.43 17.58 6.46
N PHE A 115 -4.75 16.52 6.91
CA PHE A 115 -5.19 15.72 8.05
C PHE A 115 -4.92 16.40 9.38
N SER A 116 -5.68 16.00 10.41
CA SER A 116 -5.44 16.44 11.78
C SER A 116 -4.02 16.13 12.26
N LEU A 117 -3.53 16.95 13.19
CA LEU A 117 -2.20 16.78 13.78
C LEU A 117 -2.04 15.42 14.48
N ALA A 118 -3.13 14.88 15.06
CA ALA A 118 -3.14 13.56 15.67
C ALA A 118 -2.80 12.47 14.64
N VAL A 119 -3.51 12.45 13.50
CA VAL A 119 -3.25 11.49 12.41
C VAL A 119 -1.84 11.63 11.86
N ARG A 120 -1.38 12.86 11.57
CA ARG A 120 -0.02 13.09 11.07
C ARG A 120 1.08 12.61 12.04
N ARG A 121 0.90 12.84 13.34
CA ARG A 121 1.85 12.39 14.37
C ARG A 121 1.87 10.87 14.47
N THR A 122 0.71 10.22 14.42
CA THR A 122 0.62 8.77 14.47
C THR A 122 1.32 8.14 13.26
N ILE A 123 1.15 8.70 12.06
CA ILE A 123 1.83 8.20 10.86
C ILE A 123 3.34 8.47 10.93
N SER A 124 3.76 9.68 11.34
CA SER A 124 5.18 10.04 11.45
C SER A 124 5.94 9.28 12.53
N ALA A 125 5.28 8.82 13.59
CA ALA A 125 5.93 8.05 14.65
C ALA A 125 6.16 6.58 14.26
N ALA A 126 5.57 6.14 13.15
CA ALA A 126 5.70 4.78 12.63
C ALA A 126 6.75 4.67 11.50
N ILE A 127 7.36 5.78 11.08
CA ILE A 127 8.42 5.86 10.06
C ILE A 127 9.76 6.11 10.76
#